data_AF-T0L0I4-F1
#
_entry.id   AF-T0L0I4-F1
#
_cell.length_a   1.000
_cell.length_b   1.000
_cell.length_c   1.000
_cell.angle_alpha   90.00
_cell.angle_beta   90.00
_cell.angle_gamma   90.00
#
_symmetry.space_group_name_H-M   'P 1'
#
loop_
_entity.id
_entity.type
_entity.pdbx_description
1 polymer ?
#
loop_
_entity_poly.entity_id
_entity_poly.type
_entity_poly.pdbx_seq_one_letter_code
_entity_poly.pdbx_strand_id
1 'polypeptide(L)'
;MKAYTIDSNTKEIKSIDIIMQADTVYSFFDSILTDELLTLNKHTIHADANAISKCKKAFFLGEQLIVGDALIVGKDGVFDTDATISKKELQSLLNYDVTPFYTEVLGLLKETDINLYRVFEVTKEQEDIQLNTEWVLYVFNLADEQTKEYFIQELKKAVDAKKDITTHMQNMAILALNATATN
;
A
#
# COMPACT_ATOMS: atom_id res chain seq x y z
N MET A 1 -11.45 -22.52 -3.32
CA MET A 1 -11.71 -21.21 -3.94
C MET A 1 -10.45 -20.79 -4.66
N LYS A 2 -10.57 -20.36 -5.90
CA LYS A 2 -9.46 -19.92 -6.73
C LYS A 2 -9.05 -18.50 -6.35
N ALA A 3 -7.78 -18.29 -6.10
CA ALA A 3 -7.16 -16.99 -5.89
C ALA A 3 -5.94 -16.82 -6.80
N TYR A 4 -5.45 -15.59 -6.94
CA TYR A 4 -4.16 -15.34 -7.57
C TYR A 4 -3.13 -14.84 -6.58
N THR A 5 -1.90 -15.31 -6.70
CA THR A 5 -0.75 -14.76 -5.98
C THR A 5 0.15 -14.01 -6.94
N ILE A 6 0.72 -12.89 -6.49
CA ILE A 6 1.71 -12.12 -7.24
C ILE A 6 2.98 -12.05 -6.40
N ASP A 7 4.07 -12.57 -6.97
CA ASP A 7 5.38 -12.54 -6.33
C ASP A 7 6.12 -11.24 -6.71
N SER A 8 6.45 -10.45 -5.70
CA SER A 8 7.11 -9.15 -5.86
C SER A 8 8.53 -9.23 -6.46
N ASN A 9 9.20 -10.38 -6.35
CA ASN A 9 10.55 -10.61 -6.83
C ASN A 9 10.59 -11.22 -8.23
N THR A 10 9.84 -12.31 -8.43
CA THR A 10 9.83 -13.08 -9.68
C THR A 10 8.84 -12.52 -10.69
N LYS A 11 7.92 -11.64 -10.26
CA LYS A 11 6.84 -11.05 -11.06
C LYS A 11 5.82 -12.08 -11.56
N GLU A 12 5.85 -13.27 -10.98
CA GLU A 12 5.01 -14.39 -11.40
C GLU A 12 3.61 -14.27 -10.81
N ILE A 13 2.60 -14.45 -11.67
CA ILE A 13 1.20 -14.62 -11.25
C ILE A 13 0.87 -16.12 -11.24
N LYS A 14 0.54 -16.67 -10.07
CA LYS A 14 0.09 -18.07 -9.93
C LYS A 14 -1.38 -18.11 -9.54
N SER A 15 -2.08 -19.10 -10.08
CA SER A 15 -3.40 -19.47 -9.59
C SER A 15 -3.22 -20.48 -8.48
N ILE A 16 -3.90 -20.29 -7.36
CA ILE A 16 -3.89 -21.22 -6.24
C ILE A 16 -5.32 -21.55 -5.83
N ASP A 17 -5.50 -22.75 -5.28
CA ASP A 17 -6.73 -23.12 -4.60
C ASP A 17 -6.55 -22.88 -3.10
N ILE A 18 -7.30 -21.93 -2.56
CA ILE A 18 -7.38 -21.68 -1.12
C ILE A 18 -8.64 -22.32 -0.54
N ILE A 19 -8.46 -22.99 0.60
CA ILE A 19 -9.55 -23.41 1.47
C ILE A 19 -9.66 -22.30 2.51
N MET A 20 -10.67 -21.44 2.43
CA MET A 20 -10.86 -20.34 3.38
C MET A 20 -11.23 -20.89 4.77
N GLN A 21 -10.22 -21.16 5.57
CA GLN A 21 -10.26 -21.08 7.03
C GLN A 21 -9.50 -19.80 7.39
N ALA A 22 -9.79 -19.17 8.54
CA ALA A 22 -9.09 -17.95 8.97
C ALA A 22 -7.56 -18.09 8.85
N ASP A 23 -7.05 -19.31 9.08
CA ASP A 23 -5.65 -19.69 9.06
C ASP A 23 -4.97 -19.67 7.67
N THR A 24 -5.73 -19.67 6.57
CA THR A 24 -5.17 -19.86 5.22
C THR A 24 -4.57 -18.58 4.64
N VAL A 25 -5.19 -17.42 4.88
CA VAL A 25 -4.62 -16.11 4.51
C VAL A 25 -3.37 -15.83 5.35
N TYR A 26 -3.41 -16.19 6.65
CA TYR A 26 -2.25 -16.08 7.56
C TYR A 26 -1.10 -16.99 7.15
N SER A 27 -1.39 -18.20 6.66
CA SER A 27 -0.38 -19.15 6.18
C SER A 27 0.35 -18.67 4.91
N PHE A 28 -0.26 -17.77 4.13
CA PHE A 28 0.37 -17.26 2.91
C PHE A 28 1.43 -16.19 3.20
N PHE A 29 1.16 -15.29 4.15
CA PHE A 29 2.04 -14.15 4.43
C PHE A 29 3.01 -14.36 5.60
N ASP A 30 2.97 -15.52 6.28
CA ASP A 30 3.63 -15.74 7.57
C ASP A 30 3.35 -14.59 8.56
N SER A 31 2.17 -13.97 8.45
CA SER A 31 1.77 -12.76 9.17
C SER A 31 0.29 -12.82 9.53
N ILE A 32 -0.03 -12.42 10.76
CA ILE A 32 -1.40 -12.38 11.31
C ILE A 32 -2.15 -11.13 10.80
N LEU A 33 -1.45 -10.17 10.19
CA LEU A 33 -2.03 -8.91 9.73
C LEU A 33 -1.93 -8.83 8.22
N THR A 34 -3.08 -8.75 7.57
CA THR A 34 -3.22 -8.46 6.14
C THR A 34 -4.00 -7.17 5.98
N ASP A 35 -3.53 -6.31 5.09
CA ASP A 35 -4.27 -5.11 4.71
C ASP A 35 -5.18 -5.41 3.51
N GLU A 36 -6.44 -5.02 3.62
CA GLU A 36 -7.43 -5.12 2.53
C GLU A 36 -7.47 -3.78 1.79
N LEU A 37 -7.08 -3.80 0.52
CA LEU A 37 -7.07 -2.61 -0.34
C LEU A 37 -8.35 -2.48 -1.16
N LEU A 38 -8.62 -1.25 -1.61
CA LEU A 38 -9.80 -0.90 -2.42
C LEU A 38 -9.97 -1.88 -3.60
N THR A 39 -11.22 -2.28 -3.81
CA THR A 39 -11.59 -3.36 -4.72
C THR A 39 -11.13 -3.14 -6.16
N LEU A 40 -10.33 -4.05 -6.69
CA LEU A 40 -10.09 -4.19 -8.13
C LEU A 40 -11.23 -5.02 -8.73
N ASN A 41 -12.24 -4.40 -9.33
CA ASN A 41 -13.34 -5.11 -10.02
C ASN A 41 -13.97 -6.25 -9.17
N LYS A 42 -14.46 -5.95 -7.96
CA LYS A 42 -14.97 -6.96 -7.00
C LYS A 42 -13.91 -7.96 -6.51
N HIS A 43 -12.65 -7.57 -6.42
CA HIS A 43 -11.60 -8.38 -5.79
C HIS A 43 -10.95 -7.62 -4.66
N THR A 44 -10.63 -8.31 -3.58
CA THR A 44 -9.80 -7.80 -2.49
C THR A 44 -8.34 -8.16 -2.77
N ILE A 45 -7.47 -7.19 -2.50
CA ILE A 45 -6.02 -7.38 -2.52
C ILE A 45 -5.55 -7.45 -1.07
N HIS A 46 -4.84 -8.51 -0.72
CA HIS A 46 -4.15 -8.66 0.54
C HIS A 46 -2.64 -8.53 0.33
N ALA A 47 -1.95 -7.89 1.27
CA ALA A 47 -0.49 -7.79 1.32
C ALA A 47 0.03 -8.08 2.74
N ASP A 48 1.30 -8.46 2.87
CA ASP A 48 1.97 -8.68 4.16
C ASP A 48 2.20 -7.34 4.88
N ALA A 49 1.59 -7.16 6.05
CA ALA A 49 1.78 -5.97 6.89
C ALA A 49 3.25 -5.71 7.29
N ASN A 50 4.12 -6.73 7.23
CA ASN A 50 5.56 -6.60 7.52
C ASN A 50 6.44 -6.46 6.28
N ALA A 51 5.86 -6.31 5.07
CA ALA A 51 6.64 -6.30 3.84
C ALA A 51 7.71 -5.20 3.79
N ILE A 52 7.41 -4.04 4.39
CA ILE A 52 8.31 -2.88 4.44
C ILE A 52 9.52 -3.17 5.32
N SER A 53 9.31 -3.66 6.55
CA SER A 53 10.40 -4.00 7.47
C SER A 53 11.25 -5.16 6.95
N LYS A 54 10.65 -6.08 6.18
CA LYS A 54 11.34 -7.15 5.45
C LYS A 54 12.04 -6.67 4.15
N CYS A 55 12.02 -5.38 3.83
CA CYS A 55 12.62 -4.80 2.61
C CYS A 55 12.14 -5.50 1.33
N LYS A 56 10.87 -5.91 1.28
CA LYS A 56 10.29 -6.55 0.10
C LYS A 56 10.14 -5.53 -1.02
N LYS A 57 10.16 -6.01 -2.27
CA LYS A 57 10.01 -5.14 -3.44
C LYS A 57 8.58 -4.61 -3.52
N ALA A 58 8.46 -3.34 -3.89
CA ALA A 58 7.17 -2.74 -4.20
C ALA A 58 6.86 -2.86 -5.69
N PHE A 59 5.57 -2.82 -6.02
CA PHE A 59 5.05 -2.71 -7.38
C PHE A 59 3.66 -2.06 -7.33
N PHE A 60 3.18 -1.59 -8.47
CA PHE A 60 1.81 -1.10 -8.61
C PHE A 60 0.89 -2.16 -9.17
N LEU A 61 -0.31 -2.24 -8.61
CA LEU A 61 -1.43 -2.96 -9.18
C LEU A 61 -2.54 -1.95 -9.47
N GLY A 62 -2.71 -1.58 -10.75
CA GLY A 62 -3.47 -0.39 -11.12
C GLY A 62 -2.79 0.86 -10.59
N GLU A 63 -3.48 1.64 -9.76
CA GLU A 63 -2.95 2.86 -9.14
C GLU A 63 -2.43 2.64 -7.71
N GLN A 64 -2.60 1.44 -7.15
CA GLN A 64 -2.24 1.16 -5.76
C GLN A 64 -0.81 0.65 -5.63
N LEU A 65 -0.04 1.24 -4.72
CA LEU A 65 1.28 0.74 -4.35
C LEU A 65 1.16 -0.49 -3.44
N ILE A 66 1.65 -1.63 -3.91
CA ILE A 66 1.78 -2.88 -3.16
C ILE A 66 3.22 -3.05 -2.72
N VAL A 67 3.45 -3.35 -1.43
CA VAL A 67 4.78 -3.73 -0.91
C VAL A 67 4.79 -5.21 -0.59
N GLY A 68 5.72 -5.94 -1.19
CA GLY A 68 5.80 -7.39 -1.03
C GLY A 68 4.77 -8.14 -1.84
N ASP A 69 4.54 -9.39 -1.47
CA ASP A 69 3.72 -10.30 -2.25
C ASP A 69 2.23 -9.95 -2.10
N ALA A 70 1.41 -10.28 -3.09
CA ALA A 70 -0.02 -10.00 -3.05
C ALA A 70 -0.87 -11.26 -3.23
N LEU A 71 -2.00 -11.30 -2.55
CA LEU A 71 -3.05 -12.31 -2.73
C LEU A 71 -4.33 -11.62 -3.20
N ILE A 72 -4.85 -12.06 -4.34
CA ILE A 72 -6.05 -11.51 -4.98
C ILE A 72 -7.20 -12.50 -4.83
N VAL A 73 -8.25 -12.07 -4.14
CA VAL A 73 -9.43 -12.88 -3.81
C VAL A 73 -10.67 -12.22 -4.40
N GLY A 74 -11.56 -13.01 -5.01
CA GLY A 74 -12.84 -12.47 -5.49
C GLY A 74 -13.77 -12.15 -4.33
N LYS A 75 -14.67 -11.17 -4.49
CA LYS A 75 -15.61 -10.75 -3.46
C LYS A 75 -17.01 -10.58 -4.03
N ASP A 76 -18.01 -11.09 -3.33
CA ASP A 76 -19.42 -10.85 -3.61
C ASP A 76 -20.12 -10.33 -2.34
N GLY A 77 -20.29 -9.02 -2.26
CA GLY A 77 -20.72 -8.34 -1.03
C GLY A 77 -19.71 -8.50 0.10
N VAL A 78 -20.08 -9.26 1.13
CA VAL A 78 -19.24 -9.56 2.31
C VAL A 78 -18.57 -10.92 2.24
N PHE A 79 -18.82 -11.69 1.18
CA PHE A 79 -18.31 -13.05 1.03
C PHE A 79 -17.17 -13.12 0.05
N ASP A 80 -16.14 -13.89 0.41
CA ASP A 80 -15.07 -14.23 -0.51
C ASP A 80 -15.54 -15.29 -1.51
N THR A 81 -15.12 -15.11 -2.76
CA THR A 81 -15.49 -15.94 -3.91
C THR A 81 -14.26 -16.17 -4.79
N ASP A 82 -14.40 -17.02 -5.81
CA ASP A 82 -13.34 -17.25 -6.78
C ASP A 82 -12.92 -15.94 -7.46
N ALA A 83 -11.61 -15.71 -7.58
CA ALA A 83 -11.10 -14.60 -8.35
C ALA A 83 -11.50 -14.76 -9.82
N THR A 84 -12.39 -13.87 -10.27
CA THR A 84 -12.96 -13.86 -11.63
C THR A 84 -12.10 -13.09 -12.62
N ILE A 85 -11.19 -12.22 -12.13
CA ILE A 85 -10.25 -11.49 -12.96
C ILE A 85 -9.39 -12.46 -13.78
N SER A 86 -9.21 -12.16 -15.07
CA SER A 86 -8.36 -12.99 -15.92
C SER A 86 -6.88 -12.73 -15.60
N LYS A 87 -6.03 -13.75 -15.71
CA LYS A 87 -4.57 -13.56 -15.56
C LYS A 87 -4.01 -12.50 -16.51
N LYS A 88 -4.56 -12.40 -17.73
CA LYS A 88 -4.15 -11.38 -18.71
C LYS A 88 -4.50 -9.96 -18.25
N GLU A 89 -5.71 -9.77 -17.74
CA GLU A 89 -6.16 -8.49 -17.18
C GLU A 89 -5.32 -8.11 -15.96
N LEU A 90 -5.13 -9.05 -15.03
CA LEU A 90 -4.27 -8.82 -13.86
C LEU A 90 -2.85 -8.43 -14.26
N GLN A 91 -2.27 -9.11 -15.26
CA GLN A 91 -0.95 -8.77 -15.80
C GLN A 91 -0.90 -7.37 -16.40
N SER A 92 -1.98 -6.91 -17.06
CA SER A 92 -2.03 -5.58 -17.67
C SER A 92 -2.10 -4.44 -16.67
N LEU A 93 -2.45 -4.74 -15.42
CA LEU A 93 -2.52 -3.77 -14.33
C LEU A 93 -1.22 -3.69 -13.54
N LEU A 94 -0.29 -4.64 -13.74
CA LEU A 94 0.97 -4.66 -13.02
C LEU A 94 1.97 -3.69 -13.61
N ASN A 95 2.49 -2.81 -12.77
CA ASN A 95 3.60 -1.94 -13.11
C ASN A 95 4.71 -2.06 -12.06
N TYR A 96 5.92 -2.41 -12.50
CA TYR A 96 7.09 -2.57 -11.63
C TYR A 96 8.02 -1.36 -11.65
N ASP A 97 7.65 -0.31 -12.37
CA ASP A 97 8.37 0.96 -12.39
C ASP A 97 7.99 1.78 -11.15
N VAL A 98 8.72 1.52 -10.06
CA VAL A 98 8.59 2.25 -8.80
C VAL A 98 9.64 3.36 -8.79
N THR A 99 9.18 4.60 -8.65
CA THR A 99 10.06 5.77 -8.75
C THR A 99 11.13 5.79 -7.63
N PRO A 100 12.24 6.51 -7.83
CA PRO A 100 13.25 6.69 -6.79
C PRO A 100 12.67 7.25 -5.49
N PHE A 101 11.68 8.15 -5.58
CA PHE A 101 10.98 8.71 -4.42
C PHE A 101 10.39 7.62 -3.52
N TYR A 102 9.58 6.70 -4.09
CA TYR A 102 9.00 5.61 -3.31
C TYR A 102 10.09 4.71 -2.71
N THR A 103 11.11 4.37 -3.49
CA THR A 103 12.17 3.48 -3.05
C THR A 103 12.91 4.06 -1.84
N GLU A 104 13.21 5.35 -1.87
CA GLU A 104 13.89 6.05 -0.77
C GLU A 104 13.01 6.16 0.47
N VAL A 105 11.74 6.55 0.30
CA VAL A 105 10.79 6.65 1.40
C VAL A 105 10.55 5.30 2.07
N LEU A 106 10.28 4.24 1.30
CA LEU A 106 10.13 2.89 1.86
C LEU A 106 11.39 2.43 2.59
N GLY A 107 12.57 2.81 2.09
CA GLY A 107 13.85 2.56 2.74
C GLY A 107 14.01 3.26 4.10
N LEU A 108 13.40 4.45 4.28
CA LEU A 108 13.34 5.13 5.57
C LEU A 108 12.32 4.48 6.52
N LEU A 109 11.18 4.05 5.98
CA LEU A 109 10.08 3.47 6.77
C LEU A 109 10.37 2.05 7.30
N LYS A 110 11.34 1.33 6.73
CA LYS A 110 11.68 -0.05 7.13
C LYS A 110 11.99 -0.24 8.62
N GLU A 111 12.53 0.79 9.28
CA GLU A 111 12.92 0.74 10.71
C GLU A 111 11.78 1.18 11.64
N THR A 112 10.57 1.32 11.10
CA THR A 112 9.39 1.84 11.79
C THR A 112 8.29 0.78 11.82
N ASP A 113 7.26 0.99 12.64
CA ASP A 113 6.08 0.12 12.73
C ASP A 113 4.93 0.59 11.82
N ILE A 114 5.19 1.50 10.88
CA ILE A 114 4.14 2.06 10.05
C ILE A 114 3.51 1.02 9.14
N ASN A 115 2.18 1.09 9.03
CA ASN A 115 1.40 0.37 8.04
C ASN A 115 0.94 1.37 6.97
N LEU A 116 1.25 1.09 5.70
CA LEU A 116 0.93 2.01 4.60
C LEU A 116 -0.58 2.21 4.39
N TYR A 117 -1.34 1.18 4.72
CA TYR A 117 -2.73 1.02 4.35
C TYR A 117 -3.69 1.30 5.50
N ARG A 118 -3.17 1.34 6.73
CA ARG A 118 -3.93 1.76 7.91
C ARG A 118 -4.43 3.19 7.74
N VAL A 119 -5.76 3.32 7.81
CA VAL A 119 -6.44 4.61 7.72
C VAL A 119 -6.19 5.44 8.98
N PHE A 120 -6.02 6.74 8.78
CA PHE A 120 -6.05 7.77 9.79
C PHE A 120 -6.98 8.92 9.37
N GLU A 121 -7.44 9.70 10.34
CA GLU A 121 -8.33 10.84 10.11
C GLU A 121 -7.57 12.15 10.17
N VAL A 122 -7.91 13.05 9.24
CA VAL A 122 -7.42 14.42 9.18
C VAL A 122 -8.60 15.36 9.06
N THR A 123 -8.73 16.31 10.00
CA THR A 123 -9.79 17.32 9.95
C THR A 123 -9.34 18.51 9.09
N LYS A 124 -10.12 18.85 8.05
CA LYS A 124 -9.94 20.05 7.22
C LYS A 124 -11.29 20.71 6.98
N GLU A 125 -11.38 22.03 7.16
CA GLU A 125 -12.61 22.80 6.89
C GLU A 125 -13.88 22.27 7.60
N GLN A 126 -13.70 21.67 8.79
CA GLN A 126 -14.77 21.01 9.57
C GLN A 126 -15.25 19.66 9.02
N GLU A 127 -14.56 19.10 8.02
CA GLU A 127 -14.77 17.75 7.52
C GLU A 127 -13.63 16.83 7.96
N ASP A 128 -13.98 15.64 8.44
CA ASP A 128 -13.01 14.58 8.74
C ASP A 128 -12.77 13.74 7.50
N ILE A 129 -11.54 13.78 7.00
CA ILE A 129 -11.12 13.08 5.79
C ILE A 129 -10.30 11.86 6.22
N GLN A 130 -10.73 10.68 5.75
CA GLN A 130 -10.02 9.42 5.96
C GLN A 130 -8.96 9.22 4.88
N LEU A 131 -7.69 9.14 5.29
CA LEU A 131 -6.53 8.98 4.42
C LEU A 131 -5.62 7.87 4.96
N ASN A 132 -4.63 7.45 4.19
CA ASN A 132 -3.58 6.54 4.64
C ASN A 132 -2.22 7.02 4.15
N THR A 133 -1.16 6.33 4.57
CA THR A 133 0.21 6.73 4.21
C THR A 133 0.47 6.56 2.72
N GLU A 134 -0.08 5.52 2.09
CA GLU A 134 0.03 5.29 0.65
C GLU A 134 -0.46 6.49 -0.17
N TRP A 135 -1.60 7.06 0.20
CA TRP A 135 -2.13 8.28 -0.41
C TRP A 135 -1.17 9.47 -0.27
N VAL A 136 -0.55 9.64 0.91
CA VAL A 136 0.44 10.71 1.12
C VAL A 136 1.62 10.52 0.17
N LEU A 137 2.13 9.29 0.04
CA LEU A 137 3.23 9.01 -0.88
C LEU A 137 2.85 9.26 -2.33
N TYR A 138 1.63 8.89 -2.72
CA TYR A 138 1.09 9.17 -4.05
C TYR A 138 1.10 10.66 -4.36
N VAL A 139 0.57 11.50 -3.47
CA VAL A 139 0.51 12.96 -3.70
C VAL A 139 1.91 13.58 -3.79
N PHE A 140 2.82 13.24 -2.89
CA PHE A 140 4.18 13.77 -2.93
C PHE A 140 4.98 13.26 -4.14
N ASN A 141 4.72 12.04 -4.61
CA ASN A 141 5.35 11.53 -5.83
C ASN A 141 4.94 12.34 -7.08
N LEU A 142 3.77 12.97 -7.09
CA LEU A 142 3.30 13.85 -8.18
C LEU A 142 3.83 15.28 -8.08
N ALA A 143 4.39 15.68 -6.94
CA ALA A 143 4.90 17.02 -6.74
C ALA A 143 6.19 17.29 -7.55
N ASP A 144 6.68 18.53 -7.54
CA ASP A 144 8.00 18.85 -8.06
C ASP A 144 9.13 18.22 -7.22
N GLU A 145 10.34 18.17 -7.79
CA GLU A 145 11.50 17.54 -7.15
C GLU A 145 11.89 18.22 -5.82
N GLN A 146 11.69 19.54 -5.70
CA GLN A 146 11.99 20.27 -4.45
C GLN A 146 11.07 19.83 -3.31
N THR A 147 9.79 19.61 -3.62
CA THR A 147 8.78 19.16 -2.67
C THR A 147 9.01 17.70 -2.26
N LYS A 148 9.41 16.84 -3.20
CA LYS A 148 9.83 15.46 -2.91
C LYS A 148 11.04 15.42 -1.97
N GLU A 149 12.06 16.21 -2.26
CA GLU A 149 13.27 16.28 -1.44
C GLU A 149 12.96 16.80 -0.03
N TYR A 150 12.10 17.83 0.08
CA TYR A 150 11.62 18.32 1.36
C TYR A 150 10.94 17.21 2.18
N PHE A 151 10.02 16.45 1.57
CA PHE A 151 9.34 15.33 2.23
C PHE A 151 10.35 14.29 2.76
N ILE A 152 11.29 13.87 1.92
CA ILE A 152 12.31 12.88 2.28
C ILE A 152 13.16 13.38 3.46
N GLN A 153 13.59 14.64 3.42
CA GLN A 153 14.40 15.23 4.49
C GLN A 153 13.63 15.32 5.81
N GLU A 154 12.36 15.72 5.79
CA GLU A 154 11.52 15.80 6.98
C GLU A 154 11.21 14.42 7.55
N LEU A 155 10.94 13.44 6.70
CA LEU A 155 10.75 12.05 7.11
C LEU A 155 12.01 11.49 7.76
N LYS A 156 13.17 11.71 7.15
CA LYS A 156 14.46 11.29 7.70
C LYS A 156 14.70 11.87 9.10
N LYS A 157 14.45 13.17 9.28
CA LYS A 157 14.53 13.81 10.60
C LYS A 157 13.56 13.19 11.61
N ALA A 158 12.35 12.84 11.19
CA ALA A 158 11.36 12.20 12.06
C ALA A 158 11.78 10.79 12.49
N VAL A 159 12.30 9.99 11.55
CA VAL A 159 12.84 8.65 11.81
C VAL A 159 14.06 8.71 12.73
N ASP A 160 15.04 9.58 12.44
CA ASP A 160 16.26 9.74 13.25
C ASP A 160 15.93 10.19 14.69
N ALA A 161 14.90 11.04 14.84
CA ALA A 161 14.40 11.49 16.13
C ALA A 161 13.46 10.48 16.81
N LYS A 162 13.20 9.31 16.20
CA LYS A 162 12.26 8.27 16.68
C LYS A 162 10.89 8.82 17.04
N LYS A 163 10.39 9.75 16.22
CA LYS A 163 9.02 10.27 16.35
C LYS A 163 8.01 9.21 15.94
N ASP A 164 6.77 9.40 16.35
CA ASP A 164 5.64 8.67 15.79
C ASP A 164 5.48 9.04 14.31
N ILE A 165 5.77 8.07 13.44
CA ILE A 165 5.74 8.26 11.98
C ILE A 165 4.30 8.35 11.47
N THR A 166 3.32 7.75 12.15
CA THR A 166 1.91 7.91 11.80
C THR A 166 1.49 9.37 11.97
N THR A 167 1.87 9.99 13.09
CA THR A 167 1.62 11.42 13.33
C THR A 167 2.37 12.30 12.31
N HIS A 168 3.59 11.92 11.92
CA HIS A 168 4.32 12.62 10.87
C HIS A 168 3.58 12.57 9.52
N MET A 169 3.08 11.39 9.12
CA MET A 169 2.33 11.23 7.87
C MET A 169 1.00 11.99 7.88
N GLN A 170 0.30 12.07 9.02
CA GLN A 170 -0.88 12.93 9.19
C GLN A 170 -0.56 14.41 8.92
N ASN A 171 0.56 14.90 9.46
CA ASN A 171 0.98 16.29 9.22
C ASN A 171 1.32 16.53 7.73
N MET A 172 1.97 15.57 7.07
CA MET A 172 2.25 15.65 5.64
C MET A 172 0.97 15.58 4.80
N ALA A 173 -0.03 14.79 5.21
CA ALA A 173 -1.34 14.77 4.59
C ALA A 173 -2.05 16.14 4.66
N ILE A 174 -1.99 16.81 5.81
CA ILE A 174 -2.53 18.18 5.98
C ILE A 174 -1.84 19.15 5.01
N LEU A 175 -0.51 19.10 4.91
CA LEU A 175 0.26 19.94 3.99
C LEU A 175 -0.16 19.67 2.53
N ALA A 176 -0.26 18.41 2.14
CA ALA A 176 -0.69 17.99 0.81
C ALA A 176 -2.10 18.50 0.49
N LEU A 177 -3.07 18.31 1.38
CA LEU A 177 -4.44 18.77 1.21
C LEU A 177 -4.54 20.31 1.06
N ASN A 178 -3.67 21.05 1.73
CA ASN A 178 -3.65 22.52 1.63
C ASN A 178 -3.09 22.96 0.27
N ALA A 179 -2.06 22.28 -0.23
CA ALA A 179 -1.46 22.56 -1.54
C ALA A 179 -2.41 22.20 -2.71
N THR A 180 -3.20 21.13 -2.60
CA THR A 180 -4.13 20.71 -3.66
C THR A 180 -5.38 21.59 -3.75
N ALA A 181 -5.77 22.29 -2.67
CA ALA A 181 -6.94 23.17 -2.66
C ALA A 181 -6.66 24.58 -3.20
N THR A 182 -5.41 24.90 -3.52
CA THR A 182 -5.00 26.20 -4.08
C THR A 182 -4.88 26.19 -5.62
N ASN A 183 -5.20 25.08 -6.26
CA ASN A 183 -5.30 24.92 -7.73
C ASN A 183 -6.76 24.73 -8.15
#